data_AF-A0A6I4WC56-F1
#
_entry.id   AF-A0A6I4WC56-F1
#
_cell.length_a   1.000
_cell.length_b   1.000
_cell.length_c   1.000
_cell.angle_alpha   90.00
_cell.angle_beta   90.00
_cell.angle_gamma   90.00
#
_symmetry.space_group_name_H-M   'P 1'
#
loop_
_entity.id
_entity.type
_entity.pdbx_description
1 polymer ?
#
loop_
_entity_poly.entity_id
_entity_poly.type
_entity_poly.pdbx_seq_one_letter_code
_entity_poly.pdbx_strand_id
1 'polypeptide(L)'
;MTILVVSLAVPAHARATPLPLGKANYAMAVGSLEADSTQNWVRLAQYTFSGDGRVVQQYWQWSQRVHVPRSSTGITAQDCAGRDCTVLTAAGWETADASQTLRGTFTTKDDTLTINWSNDHEESWKLSAASAGKLVGAELTDNDFDATHGFGNGSNASWTIRTPAATVKAADWTTMKHRYALWKTTYDPDLGYEGYIDQGDGEPFWAREWHICTDKRCLGAKTSASDTIHTAYYIAPANAAPAHRRDTLWHWHTELADARGETCYSGNSHVKPMIQVLDDDGRFHGWVGVEASLNQTTQAGPDDDDIGVFRILG
;
A
#
# COMPACT_ATOMS: atom_id res chain seq x y z
N MET A 1 -50.25 34.85 41.36
CA MET A 1 -49.62 35.09 40.06
C MET A 1 -48.33 34.29 40.04
N THR A 2 -48.37 33.08 39.49
CA THR A 2 -47.28 32.10 39.54
C THR A 2 -46.38 32.33 38.32
N ILE A 3 -45.13 32.76 38.56
CA ILE A 3 -44.15 32.97 37.50
C ILE A 3 -43.57 31.61 37.13
N LEU A 4 -43.93 31.13 35.94
CA LEU A 4 -43.36 29.92 35.34
C LEU A 4 -41.99 30.28 34.75
N VAL A 5 -40.91 29.85 35.39
CA VAL A 5 -39.55 29.99 34.86
C VAL A 5 -39.30 28.85 33.87
N VAL A 6 -39.38 29.16 32.58
CA VAL A 6 -38.99 28.25 31.50
C VAL A 6 -37.46 28.25 31.44
N SER A 7 -36.82 27.20 31.98
CA SER A 7 -35.39 26.95 31.74
C SER A 7 -35.21 26.48 30.30
N LEU A 8 -34.74 27.37 29.44
CA LEU A 8 -34.27 27.02 28.10
C LEU A 8 -32.95 26.24 28.26
N ALA A 9 -33.02 24.91 28.15
CA ALA A 9 -31.83 24.08 28.05
C ALA A 9 -31.11 24.45 26.75
N VAL A 10 -29.96 25.13 26.85
CA VAL A 10 -29.09 25.39 25.71
C VAL A 10 -28.59 24.03 25.22
N PRO A 11 -28.81 23.65 23.94
CA PRO A 11 -28.29 22.40 23.43
C PRO A 11 -26.77 22.40 23.57
N ALA A 12 -26.25 21.40 24.30
CA ALA A 12 -24.82 21.15 24.39
C ALA A 12 -24.32 20.88 22.97
N HIS A 13 -23.55 21.82 22.41
CA HIS A 13 -22.92 21.63 21.12
C HIS A 13 -21.87 20.54 21.30
N ALA A 14 -22.07 19.37 20.68
CA ALA A 14 -21.05 18.33 20.65
C ALA A 14 -19.78 18.94 20.06
N ARG A 15 -18.71 18.98 20.86
CA ARG A 15 -17.43 19.54 20.42
C ARG A 15 -16.86 18.61 19.35
N ALA A 16 -16.55 19.17 18.18
CA ALA A 16 -15.94 18.40 17.11
C ALA A 16 -14.61 17.82 17.60
N THR A 17 -14.42 16.52 17.39
CA THR A 17 -13.16 15.84 17.67
C THR A 17 -12.14 16.30 16.63
N PRO A 18 -10.99 16.87 17.04
CA PRO A 18 -9.94 17.26 16.09
C PRO A 18 -9.49 16.06 15.27
N LEU A 19 -9.40 16.24 13.94
CA LEU A 19 -8.88 15.21 13.05
C LEU A 19 -7.38 14.98 13.32
N PRO A 20 -6.85 13.78 13.05
CA PRO A 20 -5.43 13.47 13.24
C PRO A 20 -4.56 14.41 12.40
N LEU A 21 -3.84 15.32 13.08
CA LEU A 21 -3.11 16.44 12.47
C LEU A 21 -3.91 17.20 11.39
N GLY A 22 -5.22 17.32 11.58
CA GLY A 22 -6.12 18.04 10.67
C GLY A 22 -6.41 17.32 9.34
N LYS A 23 -6.10 16.02 9.21
CA LYS A 23 -6.32 15.24 7.96
C LYS A 23 -7.44 14.22 8.11
N ALA A 24 -8.26 14.09 7.07
CA ALA A 24 -9.39 13.15 7.07
C ALA A 24 -9.06 11.79 6.44
N ASN A 25 -8.14 11.71 5.48
CA ASN A 25 -7.94 10.52 4.66
C ASN A 25 -6.51 10.00 4.80
N TYR A 26 -6.34 8.73 5.18
CA TYR A 26 -5.03 8.11 5.35
C TYR A 26 -4.90 6.81 4.57
N ALA A 27 -3.83 6.68 3.78
CA ALA A 27 -3.42 5.43 3.15
C ALA A 27 -2.52 4.70 4.13
N MET A 28 -2.87 3.47 4.51
CA MET A 28 -2.22 2.73 5.60
C MET A 28 -1.88 1.31 5.17
N ALA A 29 -0.68 0.85 5.49
CA ALA A 29 -0.22 -0.53 5.36
C ALA A 29 0.20 -1.05 6.73
N VAL A 30 -0.17 -2.28 7.05
CA VAL A 30 0.16 -2.97 8.31
C VAL A 30 0.51 -4.42 8.02
N GLY A 31 1.49 -4.98 8.72
CA GLY A 31 1.90 -6.37 8.53
C GLY A 31 2.36 -7.02 9.83
N SER A 32 2.03 -8.29 9.99
CA SER A 32 2.64 -9.20 10.96
C SER A 32 3.69 -10.01 10.22
N LEU A 33 4.97 -9.74 10.51
CA LEU A 33 6.13 -10.19 9.78
C LEU A 33 7.13 -10.77 10.78
N GLU A 34 7.18 -12.09 10.86
CA GLU A 34 8.05 -12.86 11.74
C GLU A 34 8.98 -13.71 10.86
N ALA A 35 10.29 -13.58 11.04
CA ALA A 35 11.30 -14.25 10.23
C ALA A 35 11.08 -15.77 10.16
N ASP A 36 10.86 -16.40 11.32
CA ASP A 36 10.73 -17.85 11.47
C ASP A 36 9.30 -18.38 11.17
N SER A 37 8.46 -17.59 10.50
CA SER A 37 7.06 -17.90 10.24
C SER A 37 6.73 -17.87 8.76
N THR A 38 5.98 -18.85 8.28
CA THR A 38 5.33 -18.84 6.95
C THR A 38 3.83 -18.55 7.08
N GLN A 39 3.46 -17.82 8.13
CA GLN A 39 2.06 -17.50 8.47
C GLN A 39 1.83 -16.00 8.52
N ASN A 40 2.75 -15.23 7.93
CA ASN A 40 2.70 -13.77 7.88
C ASN A 40 1.46 -13.29 7.13
N TRP A 41 1.10 -12.03 7.40
CA TRP A 41 -0.01 -11.38 6.74
C TRP A 41 0.23 -9.88 6.61
N VAL A 42 -0.40 -9.29 5.60
CA VAL A 42 -0.36 -7.85 5.33
C VAL A 42 -1.75 -7.33 5.02
N ARG A 43 -1.97 -6.07 5.37
CA ARG A 43 -3.21 -5.33 5.17
C ARG A 43 -2.90 -3.97 4.55
N LEU A 44 -3.58 -3.65 3.44
CA LEU A 44 -3.52 -2.33 2.80
C LEU A 44 -4.90 -1.68 2.90
N ALA A 45 -4.96 -0.40 3.26
CA ALA A 45 -6.21 0.21 3.66
C ALA A 45 -6.33 1.71 3.42
N GLN A 46 -7.57 2.16 3.29
CA GLN A 46 -8.01 3.54 3.27
C GLN A 46 -8.74 3.84 4.58
N TYR A 47 -8.23 4.79 5.35
CA TYR A 47 -8.82 5.22 6.61
C TYR A 47 -9.47 6.58 6.40
N THR A 48 -10.73 6.73 6.81
CA THR A 48 -11.49 7.97 6.71
C THR A 48 -11.97 8.38 8.10
N PHE A 49 -11.43 9.50 8.59
CA PHE A 49 -11.73 10.09 9.89
C PHE A 49 -12.80 11.17 9.75
N SER A 50 -13.73 11.22 10.72
CA SER A 50 -14.77 12.24 10.80
C SER A 50 -14.66 13.05 12.08
N GLY A 51 -15.11 14.32 12.02
CA GLY A 51 -15.06 15.26 13.14
C GLY A 51 -15.97 14.89 14.33
N ASP A 52 -16.68 13.77 14.27
CA ASP A 52 -17.46 13.20 15.37
C ASP A 52 -16.68 12.13 16.17
N GLY A 53 -15.38 11.95 15.89
CA GLY A 53 -14.52 10.99 16.59
C GLY A 53 -14.59 9.57 16.04
N ARG A 54 -15.20 9.37 14.86
CA ARG A 54 -15.26 8.06 14.19
C ARG A 54 -14.22 7.91 13.10
N VAL A 55 -13.82 6.67 12.86
CA VAL A 55 -12.99 6.27 11.73
C VAL A 55 -13.61 5.07 11.03
N VAL A 56 -13.49 5.05 9.71
CA VAL A 56 -13.84 3.89 8.88
C VAL A 56 -12.61 3.47 8.11
N GLN A 57 -12.30 2.19 8.19
CA GLN A 57 -11.27 1.53 7.40
C GLN A 57 -11.96 0.73 6.30
N GLN A 58 -11.53 0.95 5.05
CA GLN A 58 -11.75 0.02 3.95
C GLN A 58 -10.42 -0.66 3.64
N TYR A 59 -10.35 -1.99 3.70
CA TYR A 59 -9.08 -2.71 3.61
C TYR A 59 -9.13 -3.98 2.78
N TRP A 60 -7.95 -4.38 2.33
CA TRP A 60 -7.65 -5.64 1.66
C TRP A 60 -6.56 -6.32 2.46
N GLN A 61 -6.59 -7.65 2.51
CA GLN A 61 -5.64 -8.43 3.29
C GLN A 61 -5.17 -9.65 2.51
N TRP A 62 -3.91 -10.03 2.75
CA TRP A 62 -3.27 -11.20 2.17
C TRP A 62 -2.48 -11.91 3.26
N SER A 63 -2.42 -13.23 3.20
CA SER A 63 -1.70 -14.05 4.18
C SER A 63 -1.07 -15.26 3.50
N GLN A 64 0.11 -15.65 3.96
CA GLN A 64 0.76 -16.89 3.54
C GLN A 64 -0.02 -18.15 3.90
N ARG A 65 -0.99 -18.06 4.83
CA ARG A 65 -1.93 -19.17 5.12
C ARG A 65 -2.95 -19.41 4.01
N VAL A 66 -3.24 -18.38 3.21
CA VAL A 66 -4.29 -18.40 2.18
C VAL A 66 -3.71 -17.78 0.91
N HIS A 67 -3.07 -18.62 0.10
CA HIS A 67 -2.55 -18.21 -1.19
C HIS A 67 -3.68 -17.88 -2.15
N VAL A 68 -3.62 -16.67 -2.71
CA VAL A 68 -4.55 -16.20 -3.74
C VAL A 68 -3.83 -16.06 -5.07
N PRO A 69 -4.50 -16.33 -6.21
CA PRO A 69 -3.87 -16.18 -7.51
C PRO A 69 -3.50 -14.71 -7.81
N ARG A 70 -2.61 -14.51 -8.77
CA ARG A 70 -2.45 -13.17 -9.39
C ARG A 70 -3.68 -12.89 -10.27
N SER A 71 -4.18 -11.66 -10.21
CA SER A 71 -5.32 -11.18 -11.01
C SER A 71 -4.87 -10.16 -12.05
N SER A 72 -5.53 -10.17 -13.20
CA SER A 72 -5.33 -9.15 -14.23
C SER A 72 -5.95 -7.83 -13.83
N THR A 73 -5.22 -6.73 -14.06
CA THR A 73 -5.77 -5.36 -13.96
C THR A 73 -6.62 -4.98 -15.18
N GLY A 74 -6.55 -5.77 -16.27
CA GLY A 74 -7.13 -5.43 -17.57
C GLY A 74 -6.37 -4.34 -18.34
N ILE A 75 -5.19 -3.93 -17.85
CA ILE A 75 -4.34 -2.91 -18.48
C ILE A 75 -3.12 -3.58 -19.10
N THR A 76 -2.80 -3.24 -20.35
CA THR A 76 -1.64 -3.78 -21.06
C THR A 76 -0.49 -2.77 -21.10
N ALA A 77 0.70 -3.20 -20.72
CA ALA A 77 1.92 -2.41 -20.76
C ALA A 77 2.55 -2.41 -22.16
N GLN A 78 1.84 -1.87 -23.14
CA GLN A 78 2.27 -1.84 -24.54
C GLN A 78 3.14 -0.61 -24.85
N ASP A 79 4.22 -0.78 -25.61
CA ASP A 79 5.06 0.29 -26.18
C ASP A 79 5.61 1.32 -25.15
N CYS A 80 5.96 0.88 -23.94
CA CYS A 80 6.62 1.73 -22.94
C CYS A 80 8.04 1.28 -22.66
N ALA A 81 8.17 0.22 -21.87
CA ALA A 81 9.43 -0.43 -21.52
C ALA A 81 9.11 -1.86 -21.03
N GLY A 82 10.11 -2.73 -20.99
CA GLY A 82 9.90 -4.14 -20.67
C GLY A 82 9.29 -4.90 -21.84
N ARG A 83 8.31 -5.77 -21.58
CA ARG A 83 7.61 -6.57 -22.58
C ARG A 83 6.11 -6.25 -22.54
N ASP A 84 5.45 -6.41 -23.68
CA ASP A 84 4.02 -6.12 -23.83
C ASP A 84 3.17 -7.16 -23.10
N CYS A 85 2.91 -6.89 -21.82
CA CYS A 85 2.22 -7.80 -20.91
C CYS A 85 1.01 -7.14 -20.26
N THR A 86 -0.04 -7.91 -20.04
CA THR A 86 -1.15 -7.49 -19.17
C THR A 86 -0.64 -7.40 -17.73
N VAL A 87 -0.78 -6.23 -17.12
CA VAL A 87 -0.30 -5.97 -15.76
C VAL A 87 -1.12 -6.77 -14.75
N LEU A 88 -0.42 -7.46 -13.86
CA LEU A 88 -1.02 -8.29 -12.81
C LEU A 88 -0.98 -7.58 -11.45
N THR A 89 -1.84 -8.03 -10.54
CA THR A 89 -1.90 -7.62 -9.13
C THR A 89 -2.25 -8.81 -8.24
N ALA A 90 -2.18 -8.65 -6.92
CA ALA A 90 -2.73 -9.65 -5.99
C ALA A 90 -4.25 -9.72 -6.11
N ALA A 91 -4.83 -10.92 -6.15
CA ALA A 91 -6.28 -11.09 -6.27
C ALA A 91 -7.05 -10.39 -5.15
N GLY A 92 -8.21 -9.86 -5.53
CA GLY A 92 -9.05 -9.01 -4.69
C GLY A 92 -8.68 -7.53 -4.76
N TRP A 93 -7.44 -7.18 -5.12
CA TRP A 93 -7.06 -5.76 -5.26
C TRP A 93 -7.69 -5.12 -6.49
N GLU A 94 -7.93 -5.86 -7.55
CA GLU A 94 -8.54 -5.35 -8.79
C GLU A 94 -9.98 -4.88 -8.59
N THR A 95 -10.66 -5.26 -7.50
CA THR A 95 -12.04 -4.84 -7.22
C THR A 95 -12.17 -4.21 -5.84
N ALA A 96 -13.05 -3.21 -5.73
CA ALA A 96 -13.38 -2.63 -4.42
C ALA A 96 -14.33 -3.54 -3.63
N ASP A 97 -15.06 -4.43 -4.31
CA ASP A 97 -16.06 -5.30 -3.68
C ASP A 97 -15.42 -6.39 -2.80
N ALA A 98 -14.15 -6.72 -3.05
CA ALA A 98 -13.38 -7.64 -2.22
C ALA A 98 -12.80 -6.98 -0.96
N SER A 99 -12.97 -5.66 -0.80
CA SER A 99 -12.57 -4.98 0.43
C SER A 99 -13.45 -5.36 1.60
N GLN A 100 -12.87 -5.32 2.79
CA GLN A 100 -13.57 -5.42 4.05
C GLN A 100 -13.69 -4.03 4.67
N THR A 101 -14.68 -3.86 5.54
CA THR A 101 -14.88 -2.59 6.27
C THR A 101 -14.79 -2.84 7.77
N LEU A 102 -13.98 -2.03 8.44
CA LEU A 102 -13.93 -1.96 9.89
C LEU A 102 -14.25 -0.53 10.33
N ARG A 103 -14.95 -0.40 11.45
CA ARG A 103 -15.34 0.91 12.01
C ARG A 103 -14.72 1.04 13.38
N GLY A 104 -14.45 2.26 13.80
CA GLY A 104 -13.87 2.52 15.10
C GLY A 104 -14.10 3.94 15.56
N THR A 105 -13.54 4.24 16.72
CA THR A 105 -13.36 5.59 17.24
C THR A 105 -11.88 5.92 17.32
N PHE A 106 -11.56 7.20 17.37
CA PHE A 106 -10.17 7.62 17.48
C PHE A 106 -9.99 8.75 18.48
N THR A 107 -8.77 8.84 19.00
CA THR A 107 -8.30 9.99 19.76
C THR A 107 -6.93 10.39 19.26
N THR A 108 -6.59 11.68 19.45
CA THR A 108 -5.28 12.22 19.09
C THR A 108 -4.71 12.98 20.29
N LYS A 109 -3.48 12.65 20.67
CA LYS A 109 -2.77 13.30 21.78
C LYS A 109 -1.27 13.25 21.53
N ASP A 110 -0.58 14.38 21.66
CA ASP A 110 0.90 14.47 21.54
C ASP A 110 1.46 13.83 20.24
N ASP A 111 0.77 14.08 19.13
CA ASP A 111 1.00 13.48 17.80
C ASP A 111 0.89 11.95 17.75
N THR A 112 0.27 11.33 18.75
CA THR A 112 -0.13 9.93 18.73
C THR A 112 -1.60 9.83 18.36
N LEU A 113 -1.89 9.04 17.34
CA LEU A 113 -3.24 8.61 16.98
C LEU A 113 -3.49 7.24 17.59
N THR A 114 -4.54 7.10 18.38
CA THR A 114 -5.00 5.81 18.89
C THR A 114 -6.38 5.53 18.32
N ILE A 115 -6.56 4.34 17.75
CA ILE A 115 -7.81 3.88 17.14
C ILE A 115 -8.31 2.67 17.91
N ASN A 116 -9.56 2.75 18.37
CA ASN A 116 -10.28 1.64 18.96
C ASN A 116 -11.28 1.12 17.94
N TRP A 117 -11.06 -0.10 17.44
CA TRP A 117 -11.89 -0.73 16.44
C TRP A 117 -13.11 -1.42 17.05
N SER A 118 -14.16 -1.62 16.25
CA SER A 118 -15.41 -2.25 16.67
C SER A 118 -15.33 -3.76 16.93
N ASN A 119 -14.17 -4.37 16.64
CA ASN A 119 -13.85 -5.76 16.91
C ASN A 119 -12.96 -5.90 18.16
N ASP A 120 -13.01 -4.92 19.06
CA ASP A 120 -12.30 -4.90 20.34
C ASP A 120 -10.76 -4.92 20.22
N HIS A 121 -10.24 -4.49 19.07
CA HIS A 121 -8.81 -4.32 18.82
C HIS A 121 -8.40 -2.84 18.85
N GLU A 122 -7.15 -2.59 19.23
CA GLU A 122 -6.55 -1.26 19.26
C GLU A 122 -5.29 -1.19 18.38
N GLU A 123 -5.08 -0.05 17.73
CA GLU A 123 -3.79 0.32 17.14
C GLU A 123 -3.43 1.77 17.43
N SER A 124 -2.14 2.02 17.61
CA SER A 124 -1.58 3.35 17.81
C SER A 124 -0.50 3.67 16.78
N TRP A 125 -0.50 4.92 16.35
CA TRP A 125 0.36 5.44 15.29
C TRP A 125 1.04 6.73 15.75
N LYS A 126 2.35 6.84 15.51
CA LYS A 126 3.05 8.12 15.62
C LYS A 126 2.82 8.92 14.35
N LEU A 127 2.33 10.14 14.50
CA LEU A 127 2.12 11.09 13.42
C LEU A 127 3.28 12.09 13.31
N SER A 128 3.53 12.53 12.08
CA SER A 128 4.51 13.58 11.78
C SER A 128 4.00 14.47 10.65
N ALA A 129 4.16 15.79 10.76
CA ALA A 129 3.83 16.70 9.68
C ALA A 129 4.89 16.61 8.55
N ALA A 130 4.44 16.62 7.30
CA ALA A 130 5.26 16.62 6.10
C ALA A 130 4.71 17.64 5.08
N SER A 131 5.50 17.97 4.05
CA SER A 131 5.10 18.87 2.95
C SER A 131 4.48 20.19 3.45
N ALA A 132 5.17 20.87 4.38
CA ALA A 132 4.68 22.09 5.04
C ALA A 132 3.28 21.94 5.68
N GLY A 133 2.98 20.75 6.23
CA GLY A 133 1.72 20.44 6.88
C GLY A 133 0.60 20.01 5.93
N LYS A 134 0.84 19.88 4.62
CA LYS A 134 -0.17 19.40 3.65
C LYS A 134 -0.24 17.87 3.56
N LEU A 135 0.73 17.20 4.16
CA LEU A 135 0.80 15.76 4.26
C LEU A 135 1.15 15.38 5.70
N VAL A 136 0.69 14.22 6.14
CA VAL A 136 1.06 13.62 7.42
C VAL A 136 1.72 12.27 7.14
N GLY A 137 2.82 11.97 7.81
CA GLY A 137 3.35 10.61 7.92
C GLY A 137 2.79 9.92 9.15
N ALA A 138 2.53 8.63 9.06
CA ALA A 138 2.10 7.76 10.15
C ALA A 138 3.01 6.52 10.20
N GLU A 139 3.46 6.15 11.39
CA GLU A 139 4.21 4.92 11.65
C GLU A 139 3.57 4.16 12.80
N LEU A 140 3.38 2.86 12.63
CA LEU A 140 2.77 2.01 13.65
C LEU A 140 3.69 1.99 14.87
N THR A 141 3.12 2.20 16.06
CA THR A 141 3.88 2.15 17.31
C THR A 141 3.43 1.05 18.24
N ASP A 142 2.14 0.72 18.25
CA ASP A 142 1.57 -0.26 19.16
C ASP A 142 0.26 -0.83 18.61
N ASN A 143 -0.09 -2.06 18.99
CA ASN A 143 -1.36 -2.71 18.68
C ASN A 143 -1.52 -4.02 19.49
N ASP A 144 -2.74 -4.58 19.50
CA ASP A 144 -3.07 -5.84 20.18
C ASP A 144 -3.45 -6.99 19.22
N PHE A 145 -3.03 -6.90 17.95
CA PHE A 145 -3.31 -7.91 16.92
C PHE A 145 -2.04 -8.38 16.17
N ASP A 146 -0.91 -8.34 16.85
CA ASP A 146 0.38 -8.90 16.39
C ASP A 146 0.95 -8.27 15.12
N ALA A 147 0.52 -7.06 14.74
CA ALA A 147 1.21 -6.31 13.70
C ALA A 147 2.58 -5.83 14.22
N THR A 148 3.61 -6.02 13.40
CA THR A 148 5.00 -5.69 13.74
C THR A 148 5.48 -4.43 13.03
N HIS A 149 4.91 -4.15 11.86
CA HIS A 149 5.31 -3.04 11.00
C HIS A 149 4.07 -2.34 10.45
N GLY A 150 4.16 -1.02 10.27
CA GLY A 150 3.14 -0.28 9.57
C GLY A 150 3.60 1.10 9.13
N PHE A 151 3.13 1.49 7.94
CA PHE A 151 3.42 2.77 7.31
C PHE A 151 2.13 3.41 6.85
N GLY A 152 2.05 4.73 6.93
CA GLY A 152 0.91 5.44 6.39
C GLY A 152 1.18 6.89 6.08
N ASN A 153 0.27 7.47 5.29
CA ASN A 153 0.30 8.89 4.97
C ASN A 153 -1.11 9.46 4.87
N GLY A 154 -1.31 10.65 5.44
CA GLY A 154 -2.60 11.33 5.54
C GLY A 154 -2.66 12.68 4.83
N SER A 155 -3.82 12.98 4.22
CA SER A 155 -4.18 14.28 3.67
C SER A 155 -5.69 14.50 3.65
N ASN A 156 -6.15 15.62 3.11
CA ASN A 156 -7.56 15.91 2.87
C ASN A 156 -8.03 15.62 1.45
N ALA A 157 -7.15 15.14 0.57
CA ALA A 157 -7.56 14.87 -0.80
C ALA A 157 -8.48 13.63 -0.86
N SER A 158 -9.52 13.69 -1.69
CA SER A 158 -10.55 12.62 -1.82
C SER A 158 -10.02 11.32 -2.42
N TRP A 159 -10.50 10.16 -1.94
CA TRP A 159 -10.22 8.83 -2.50
C TRP A 159 -10.55 8.66 -3.99
N THR A 160 -11.44 9.51 -4.52
CA THR A 160 -11.84 9.56 -5.93
C THR A 160 -10.91 10.43 -6.80
N ILE A 161 -9.95 11.13 -6.21
CA ILE A 161 -8.93 11.88 -6.94
C ILE A 161 -7.74 10.97 -7.16
N ARG A 162 -7.35 10.83 -8.41
CA ARG A 162 -6.21 10.04 -8.86
C ARG A 162 -5.22 10.92 -9.62
N THR A 163 -3.94 10.73 -9.36
CA THR A 163 -2.88 11.31 -10.18
C THR A 163 -2.69 10.49 -11.47
N PRO A 164 -2.75 11.13 -12.66
CA PRO A 164 -2.49 10.45 -13.93
C PRO A 164 -1.06 9.92 -14.04
N ALA A 165 -0.86 8.84 -14.79
CA ALA A 165 0.46 8.25 -15.02
C ALA A 165 1.48 9.25 -15.59
N ALA A 166 1.04 10.21 -16.41
CA ALA A 166 1.91 11.26 -16.94
C ALA A 166 2.52 12.14 -15.83
N THR A 167 1.74 12.49 -14.81
CA THR A 167 2.22 13.25 -13.65
C THR A 167 3.14 12.39 -12.79
N VAL A 168 2.80 11.11 -12.58
CA VAL A 168 3.66 10.16 -11.86
C VAL A 168 5.03 10.01 -12.55
N LYS A 169 5.05 9.86 -13.88
CA LYS A 169 6.29 9.82 -14.67
C LYS A 169 7.11 11.11 -14.51
N ALA A 170 6.45 12.26 -14.41
CA ALA A 170 7.09 13.57 -14.30
C ALA A 170 7.57 13.91 -12.88
N ALA A 171 7.30 13.06 -11.89
CA ALA A 171 7.83 13.23 -10.54
C ALA A 171 9.36 13.17 -10.53
N ASP A 172 9.99 13.82 -9.55
CA ASP A 172 11.42 13.73 -9.36
C ASP A 172 11.77 12.40 -8.66
N TRP A 173 12.07 11.38 -9.46
CA TRP A 173 12.43 10.06 -8.95
C TRP A 173 13.78 10.01 -8.25
N THR A 174 14.55 11.10 -8.26
CA THR A 174 15.80 11.19 -7.49
C THR A 174 15.57 11.54 -6.02
N THR A 175 14.40 12.07 -5.66
CA THR A 175 14.03 12.40 -4.28
C THR A 175 13.14 11.35 -3.62
N MET A 176 12.64 10.38 -4.41
CA MET A 176 11.78 9.31 -3.91
C MET A 176 12.56 8.38 -2.98
N LYS A 177 12.19 8.37 -1.70
CA LYS A 177 12.73 7.49 -0.67
C LYS A 177 11.78 6.33 -0.46
N HIS A 178 12.31 5.14 -0.23
CA HIS A 178 11.51 3.97 0.13
C HIS A 178 11.87 3.51 1.54
N ARG A 179 10.84 3.12 2.30
CA ARG A 179 10.97 2.43 3.57
C ARG A 179 10.15 1.16 3.51
N TYR A 180 10.71 0.04 3.93
CA TYR A 180 10.07 -1.25 3.76
C TYR A 180 10.42 -2.24 4.87
N ALA A 181 9.54 -3.22 5.04
CA ALA A 181 9.79 -4.46 5.76
C ALA A 181 9.14 -5.59 4.95
N LEU A 182 9.95 -6.52 4.48
CA LEU A 182 9.56 -7.64 3.62
C LEU A 182 10.06 -8.93 4.25
N TRP A 183 9.16 -9.90 4.42
CA TRP A 183 9.55 -11.27 4.71
C TRP A 183 9.99 -11.95 3.42
N LYS A 184 11.12 -12.64 3.50
CA LYS A 184 11.76 -13.36 2.40
C LYS A 184 12.37 -14.65 2.92
N THR A 185 12.76 -15.54 2.01
CA THR A 185 13.59 -16.70 2.34
C THR A 185 14.93 -16.67 1.63
N THR A 186 15.89 -17.39 2.20
CA THR A 186 17.10 -17.84 1.52
C THR A 186 17.13 -19.37 1.57
N TYR A 187 17.67 -19.99 0.53
CA TYR A 187 17.85 -21.45 0.49
C TYR A 187 19.32 -21.81 0.67
N ASP A 188 19.59 -22.63 1.68
CA ASP A 188 20.88 -23.28 1.89
C ASP A 188 20.72 -24.79 1.62
N PRO A 189 21.59 -25.43 0.81
CA PRO A 189 21.48 -26.86 0.52
C PRO A 189 21.59 -27.79 1.73
N ASP A 190 22.27 -27.37 2.80
CA ASP A 190 22.49 -28.14 4.02
C ASP A 190 21.43 -27.85 5.09
N LEU A 191 20.90 -26.61 5.14
CA LEU A 191 19.95 -26.16 6.18
C LEU A 191 18.49 -26.04 5.71
N GLY A 192 18.24 -25.99 4.40
CA GLY A 192 16.92 -25.74 3.83
C GLY A 192 16.59 -24.25 3.70
N TYR A 193 15.28 -23.93 3.70
CA TYR A 193 14.82 -22.54 3.66
C TYR A 193 14.91 -21.90 5.04
N GLU A 194 15.46 -20.70 5.09
CA GLU A 194 15.50 -19.84 6.27
C GLU A 194 14.81 -18.51 5.95
N GLY A 195 13.78 -18.18 6.74
CA GLY A 195 13.04 -16.92 6.61
C GLY A 195 13.77 -15.78 7.30
N TYR A 196 13.66 -14.57 6.76
CA TYR A 196 14.22 -13.36 7.34
C TYR A 196 13.40 -12.11 6.99
N ILE A 197 13.56 -11.05 7.78
CA ILE A 197 12.95 -9.74 7.50
C ILE A 197 13.99 -8.84 6.84
N ASP A 198 13.84 -8.62 5.54
CA ASP A 198 14.54 -7.58 4.78
C ASP A 198 13.85 -6.24 5.05
N GLN A 199 14.53 -5.34 5.73
CA GLN A 199 13.99 -4.03 6.09
C GLN A 199 15.04 -2.94 5.96
N GLY A 200 14.59 -1.74 5.61
CA GLY A 200 15.47 -0.60 5.50
C GLY A 200 14.82 0.65 4.94
N ASP A 201 15.62 1.71 4.95
CA ASP A 201 15.38 2.97 4.26
C ASP A 201 16.36 3.07 3.09
N GLY A 202 15.89 3.49 1.92
CA GLY A 202 16.74 3.70 0.76
C GLY A 202 16.33 4.88 -0.10
N GLU A 203 17.32 5.52 -0.71
CA GLU A 203 17.16 6.68 -1.57
C GLU A 203 18.28 6.70 -2.63
N PRO A 204 17.97 6.95 -3.91
CA PRO A 204 16.62 7.06 -4.48
C PRO A 204 15.94 5.69 -4.63
N PHE A 205 14.64 5.69 -4.93
CA PHE A 205 13.93 4.49 -5.39
C PHE A 205 14.62 3.95 -6.66
N TRP A 206 14.86 2.64 -6.72
CA TRP A 206 15.76 2.05 -7.73
C TRP A 206 15.24 2.18 -9.17
N ALA A 207 13.92 2.09 -9.38
CA ALA A 207 13.30 2.25 -10.70
C ALA A 207 12.92 3.72 -10.94
N ARG A 208 13.71 4.42 -11.76
CA ARG A 208 13.62 5.87 -11.97
C ARG A 208 13.19 6.28 -13.38
N GLU A 209 13.47 5.44 -14.37
CA GLU A 209 13.24 5.74 -15.78
C GLU A 209 11.91 5.14 -16.24
N TRP A 210 10.84 5.90 -16.04
CA TRP A 210 9.48 5.49 -16.38
C TRP A 210 9.05 5.97 -17.76
N HIS A 211 8.41 5.09 -18.52
CA HIS A 211 7.86 5.34 -19.85
C HIS A 211 6.34 5.15 -19.83
N ILE A 212 5.59 6.09 -20.40
CA ILE A 212 4.13 5.97 -20.50
C ILE A 212 3.79 4.96 -21.60
N CYS A 213 3.02 3.93 -21.27
CA CYS A 213 2.56 2.93 -22.22
C CYS A 213 1.47 3.49 -23.15
N THR A 214 1.16 2.77 -24.23
CA THR A 214 0.10 3.15 -25.19
C THR A 214 -1.24 3.42 -24.50
N ASP A 215 -1.59 2.63 -23.48
CA ASP A 215 -2.82 2.77 -22.67
C ASP A 215 -2.90 4.09 -21.85
N LYS A 216 -1.79 4.83 -21.71
CA LYS A 216 -1.66 6.09 -20.94
C LYS A 216 -1.93 6.01 -19.45
N ARG A 217 -2.49 4.92 -18.94
CA ARG A 217 -2.65 4.67 -17.49
C ARG A 217 -1.53 3.83 -16.92
N CYS A 218 -0.75 3.16 -17.77
CA CYS A 218 0.37 2.33 -17.37
C CYS A 218 1.72 3.04 -17.58
N LEU A 219 2.65 2.78 -16.67
CA LEU A 219 4.07 3.09 -16.80
C LEU A 219 4.85 1.79 -16.87
N GLY A 220 5.82 1.72 -17.78
CA GLY A 220 6.84 0.67 -17.83
C GLY A 220 8.20 1.24 -17.45
N ALA A 221 9.01 0.45 -16.77
CA ALA A 221 10.44 0.70 -16.56
C ALA A 221 11.23 -0.59 -16.69
N LYS A 222 12.54 -0.46 -16.91
CA LYS A 222 13.47 -1.58 -17.03
C LYS A 222 14.76 -1.24 -16.31
N THR A 223 15.23 -2.10 -15.42
CA THR A 223 16.59 -2.01 -14.84
C THR A 223 17.42 -3.18 -15.31
N SER A 224 18.74 -3.03 -15.33
CA SER A 224 19.67 -4.10 -15.65
C SER A 224 20.19 -4.73 -14.37
N ALA A 225 20.00 -6.04 -14.22
CA ALA A 225 20.67 -6.85 -13.21
C ALA A 225 21.97 -7.45 -13.77
N SER A 226 22.05 -7.65 -15.10
CA SER A 226 23.29 -7.88 -15.85
C SER A 226 23.14 -7.41 -17.31
N ASP A 227 24.11 -7.70 -18.18
CA ASP A 227 24.06 -7.36 -19.61
C ASP A 227 22.88 -8.01 -20.35
N THR A 228 22.41 -9.17 -19.87
CA THR A 228 21.32 -9.95 -20.49
C THR A 228 20.12 -10.15 -19.59
N ILE A 229 20.24 -9.80 -18.30
CA ILE A 229 19.22 -9.99 -17.28
C ILE A 229 18.69 -8.62 -16.89
N HIS A 230 17.38 -8.46 -17.02
CA HIS A 230 16.71 -7.21 -16.70
C HIS A 230 15.53 -7.45 -15.80
N THR A 231 15.24 -6.50 -14.93
CA THR A 231 13.97 -6.48 -14.21
C THR A 231 13.01 -5.57 -14.96
N ALA A 232 11.87 -6.13 -15.40
CA ALA A 232 10.80 -5.36 -16.02
C ALA A 232 9.82 -4.94 -14.92
N TYR A 233 9.50 -3.64 -14.86
CA TYR A 233 8.56 -3.06 -13.90
C TYR A 233 7.37 -2.44 -14.62
N TYR A 234 6.19 -2.57 -14.02
CA TYR A 234 4.96 -1.97 -14.50
C TYR A 234 4.22 -1.33 -13.33
N ILE A 235 3.79 -0.08 -13.49
CA ILE A 235 2.84 0.58 -12.60
C ILE A 235 1.55 0.80 -13.39
N ALA A 236 0.42 0.39 -12.81
CA ALA A 236 -0.89 0.62 -13.40
C ALA A 236 -1.95 0.81 -12.30
N PRO A 237 -3.11 1.44 -12.59
CA PRO A 237 -4.26 1.34 -11.71
C PRO A 237 -4.62 -0.12 -11.43
N ALA A 238 -5.23 -0.37 -10.27
CA ALA A 238 -5.62 -1.73 -9.86
C ALA A 238 -6.60 -2.41 -10.84
N ASN A 239 -7.33 -1.63 -11.63
CA ASN A 239 -8.22 -2.12 -12.68
C ASN A 239 -8.38 -1.09 -13.80
N ALA A 240 -9.14 -1.45 -14.84
CA ALA A 240 -9.45 -0.54 -15.94
C ALA A 240 -10.33 0.68 -15.56
N ALA A 241 -10.86 0.77 -14.34
CA ALA A 241 -11.64 1.93 -13.90
C ALA A 241 -10.70 3.05 -13.41
N PRO A 242 -10.77 4.26 -14.00
CA PRO A 242 -9.73 5.29 -13.78
C PRO A 242 -9.91 6.13 -12.50
N ALA A 243 -10.93 5.89 -11.68
CA ALA A 243 -11.38 6.87 -10.69
C ALA A 243 -10.81 6.72 -9.27
N HIS A 244 -10.00 5.69 -8.98
CA HIS A 244 -9.51 5.45 -7.62
C HIS A 244 -7.99 5.50 -7.49
N ARG A 245 -7.50 5.85 -6.30
CA ARG A 245 -6.07 5.92 -5.94
C ARG A 245 -5.33 4.59 -5.88
N ARG A 246 -6.03 3.48 -6.14
CA ARG A 246 -5.44 2.14 -6.08
C ARG A 246 -4.60 1.88 -7.33
N ASP A 247 -3.34 1.61 -7.09
CA ASP A 247 -2.30 1.24 -8.04
C ASP A 247 -1.78 -0.16 -7.73
N THR A 248 -1.06 -0.74 -8.68
CA THR A 248 -0.22 -1.91 -8.47
C THR A 248 1.14 -1.66 -9.08
N LEU A 249 2.18 -2.18 -8.45
CA LEU A 249 3.49 -2.36 -9.06
C LEU A 249 3.69 -3.86 -9.29
N TRP A 250 3.91 -4.23 -10.54
CA TRP A 250 4.21 -5.60 -10.94
C TRP A 250 5.60 -5.66 -11.53
N HIS A 251 6.42 -6.61 -11.09
CA HIS A 251 7.75 -6.79 -11.68
C HIS A 251 8.24 -8.22 -11.64
N TRP A 252 9.22 -8.51 -12.49
CA TRP A 252 9.86 -9.81 -12.61
C TRP A 252 11.14 -9.69 -13.45
N HIS A 253 11.97 -10.72 -13.33
CA HIS A 253 13.25 -10.85 -14.02
C HIS A 253 13.10 -11.52 -15.40
N THR A 254 13.60 -10.88 -16.47
CA THR A 254 13.31 -11.24 -17.87
C THR A 254 13.70 -12.67 -18.23
N GLU A 255 14.77 -13.17 -17.63
CA GLU A 255 15.31 -14.52 -17.82
C GLU A 255 14.39 -15.60 -17.28
N LEU A 256 13.54 -15.30 -16.29
CA LEU A 256 12.58 -16.26 -15.75
C LEU A 256 11.51 -16.62 -16.78
N ALA A 257 11.12 -15.66 -17.62
CA ALA A 257 10.24 -15.93 -18.75
C ALA A 257 10.99 -16.62 -19.90
N ASP A 258 12.24 -16.21 -20.17
CA ASP A 258 13.05 -16.78 -21.26
C ASP A 258 13.35 -18.27 -21.03
N ALA A 259 13.69 -18.64 -19.79
CA ALA A 259 13.90 -20.03 -19.39
C ALA A 259 12.66 -20.92 -19.60
N ARG A 260 11.47 -20.31 -19.70
CA ARG A 260 10.18 -20.97 -19.94
C ARG A 260 9.68 -20.81 -21.38
N GLY A 261 10.40 -20.08 -22.23
CA GLY A 261 9.95 -19.76 -23.59
C GLY A 261 8.71 -18.86 -23.63
N GLU A 262 8.50 -18.05 -22.60
CA GLU A 262 7.34 -17.17 -22.44
C GLU A 262 7.69 -15.71 -22.78
N THR A 263 6.77 -14.97 -23.40
CA THR A 263 6.92 -13.51 -23.51
C THR A 263 6.69 -12.88 -22.15
N CYS A 264 5.57 -13.19 -21.50
CA CYS A 264 5.20 -12.62 -20.20
C CYS A 264 5.35 -13.68 -19.13
N TYR A 265 6.11 -13.38 -18.07
CA TYR A 265 6.35 -14.35 -17.01
C TYR A 265 5.06 -14.73 -16.27
N SER A 266 4.71 -16.01 -16.35
CA SER A 266 3.56 -16.59 -15.66
C SER A 266 3.89 -17.26 -14.32
N GLY A 267 5.16 -17.26 -13.91
CA GLY A 267 5.62 -17.84 -12.66
C GLY A 267 5.45 -16.91 -11.45
N ASN A 268 6.34 -17.07 -10.47
CA ASN A 268 6.29 -16.33 -9.21
C ASN A 268 6.78 -14.87 -9.36
N SER A 269 5.99 -14.04 -10.02
CA SER A 269 6.27 -12.61 -10.22
C SER A 269 5.86 -11.75 -9.03
N HIS A 270 6.50 -10.62 -8.83
CA HIS A 270 6.24 -9.78 -7.67
C HIS A 270 5.07 -8.83 -7.91
N VAL A 271 4.03 -8.89 -7.08
CA VAL A 271 2.85 -8.01 -7.16
C VAL A 271 2.71 -7.18 -5.89
N LYS A 272 2.58 -5.87 -6.08
CA LYS A 272 2.56 -4.90 -4.98
C LYS A 272 1.34 -3.97 -5.10
N PRO A 273 0.21 -4.31 -4.47
CA PRO A 273 -0.88 -3.36 -4.25
C PRO A 273 -0.41 -2.07 -3.59
N MET A 274 -0.86 -0.91 -4.09
CA MET A 274 -0.42 0.41 -3.63
C MET A 274 -1.57 1.42 -3.63
N ILE A 275 -1.55 2.37 -2.71
CA ILE A 275 -2.45 3.53 -2.70
C ILE A 275 -1.61 4.79 -2.90
N GLN A 276 -2.00 5.61 -3.88
CA GLN A 276 -1.35 6.90 -4.12
C GLN A 276 -1.46 7.82 -2.89
N VAL A 277 -0.33 8.40 -2.51
CA VAL A 277 -0.22 9.41 -1.46
C VAL A 277 -0.29 10.78 -2.13
N LEU A 278 -1.39 11.49 -1.90
CA LEU A 278 -1.60 12.85 -2.41
C LEU A 278 -1.62 13.84 -1.25
N ASP A 279 -1.06 15.05 -1.41
CA ASP A 279 -1.23 16.13 -0.43
C ASP A 279 -2.64 16.76 -0.49
N ASP A 280 -2.91 17.72 0.40
CA ASP A 280 -4.18 18.45 0.42
C ASP A 280 -4.53 19.16 -0.91
N ASP A 281 -3.54 19.52 -1.72
CA ASP A 281 -3.73 20.16 -3.03
C ASP A 281 -3.89 19.12 -4.16
N GLY A 282 -3.85 17.83 -3.84
CA GLY A 282 -3.91 16.74 -4.81
C GLY A 282 -2.59 16.48 -5.54
N ARG A 283 -1.46 17.02 -5.06
CA ARG A 283 -0.13 16.72 -5.61
C ARG A 283 0.32 15.33 -5.17
N PHE A 284 0.93 14.62 -6.10
CA PHE A 284 1.47 13.28 -5.85
C PHE A 284 2.78 13.32 -5.07
N HIS A 285 2.88 12.49 -4.05
CA HIS A 285 4.07 12.32 -3.23
C HIS A 285 4.62 10.89 -3.25
N GLY A 286 3.91 9.92 -3.80
CA GLY A 286 4.36 8.52 -3.82
C GLY A 286 3.23 7.53 -3.49
N TRP A 287 3.58 6.45 -2.79
CA TRP A 287 2.65 5.38 -2.43
C TRP A 287 2.88 4.82 -1.03
N VAL A 288 1.80 4.33 -0.44
CA VAL A 288 1.85 3.32 0.63
C VAL A 288 1.37 2.02 0.02
N GLY A 289 2.03 0.90 0.32
CA GLY A 289 1.73 -0.37 -0.33
C GLY A 289 2.11 -1.58 0.49
N VAL A 290 1.74 -2.73 -0.06
CA VAL A 290 2.13 -4.04 0.46
C VAL A 290 2.68 -4.88 -0.68
N GLU A 291 3.63 -5.75 -0.37
CA GLU A 291 3.97 -6.86 -1.24
C GLU A 291 3.09 -8.04 -0.85
N ALA A 292 2.43 -8.64 -1.85
CA ALA A 292 1.53 -9.78 -1.68
C ALA A 292 1.81 -10.81 -2.79
N SER A 293 3.10 -11.09 -2.99
CA SER A 293 3.64 -11.98 -4.00
C SER A 293 3.58 -13.43 -3.48
N LEU A 294 2.36 -13.93 -3.32
CA LEU A 294 2.13 -15.28 -2.82
C LEU A 294 2.38 -16.30 -3.94
N ASN A 295 3.26 -17.26 -3.66
CA ASN A 295 3.66 -18.30 -4.59
C ASN A 295 2.48 -19.19 -4.99
N GLN A 296 2.48 -19.53 -6.28
CA GLN A 296 1.42 -20.31 -6.93
C GLN A 296 1.97 -21.36 -7.87
N THR A 297 3.28 -21.34 -8.14
CA THR A 297 3.84 -22.04 -9.30
C THR A 297 5.04 -22.91 -8.98
N THR A 298 5.67 -22.73 -7.82
CA THR A 298 6.82 -23.51 -7.41
C THR A 298 6.43 -24.53 -6.34
N GLN A 299 7.26 -25.57 -6.19
CA GLN A 299 7.06 -26.61 -5.18
C GLN A 299 7.50 -26.18 -3.78
N ALA A 300 8.18 -25.05 -3.64
CA ALA A 300 8.64 -24.51 -2.36
C ALA A 300 7.47 -23.99 -1.49
N GLY A 301 6.27 -23.84 -2.06
CA GLY A 301 5.09 -23.41 -1.30
C GLY A 301 5.31 -22.02 -0.69
N PRO A 302 4.96 -21.82 0.61
CA PRO A 302 5.14 -20.53 1.29
C PRO A 302 6.56 -19.99 1.34
N ASP A 303 7.57 -20.85 1.17
CA ASP A 303 8.98 -20.42 1.21
C ASP A 303 9.35 -19.56 -0.01
N ASP A 304 8.57 -19.61 -1.09
CA ASP A 304 8.74 -18.71 -2.25
C ASP A 304 7.78 -17.51 -2.20
N ASP A 305 7.08 -17.27 -1.08
CA ASP A 305 6.29 -16.04 -0.94
C ASP A 305 7.22 -14.84 -0.72
N ASP A 306 6.89 -13.69 -1.32
CA ASP A 306 7.33 -12.39 -0.80
C ASP A 306 6.13 -11.64 -0.26
N ILE A 307 6.20 -11.23 1.00
CA ILE A 307 5.10 -10.53 1.67
C ILE A 307 5.64 -9.43 2.58
N GLY A 308 5.02 -8.26 2.57
CA GLY A 308 5.46 -7.19 3.46
C GLY A 308 4.79 -5.85 3.23
N VAL A 309 5.27 -4.83 3.92
CA VAL A 309 4.73 -3.47 3.89
C VAL A 309 5.79 -2.49 3.45
N PHE A 310 5.39 -1.43 2.75
CA PHE A 310 6.31 -0.38 2.33
C PHE A 310 5.61 0.97 2.14
N ARG A 311 6.43 2.02 2.08
CA ARG A 311 6.08 3.33 1.53
C ARG A 311 7.18 3.83 0.61
N ILE A 312 6.79 4.58 -0.42
CA ILE A 312 7.67 5.31 -1.32
C ILE A 312 7.21 6.76 -1.28
N LEU A 313 8.07 7.72 -0.93
CA LEU A 313 7.71 9.13 -0.74
C LEU A 313 8.79 10.09 -1.25
N GLY A 314 8.40 11.21 -1.87
CA GLY A 314 9.29 12.27 -2.36
C GLY A 314 8.69 13.68 -2.32
#